data_AF-A0A7C5Y7K3-F1
#
_entry.id   AF-A0A7C5Y7K3-F1
#
_cell.length_a   1.000
_cell.length_b   1.000
_cell.length_c   1.000
_cell.angle_alpha   90.00
_cell.angle_beta   90.00
_cell.angle_gamma   90.00
#
_symmetry.space_group_name_H-M   'P 1'
#
loop_
_entity.id
_entity.type
_entity.pdbx_description
1 polymer ?
#
loop_
_entity_poly.entity_id
_entity_poly.type
_entity_poly.pdbx_seq_one_letter_code
_entity_poly.pdbx_strand_id
1 'polypeptide(L)' 'MQKIKILVDSTSDFPKEQMSVWDVDIVPLYINWSDGTSEKDDTRDFNELKK' A
#
# COMPACT_ATOMS: atom_id res chain seq x y z
N MET A 1 -10.58 -6.83 26.59
CA MET A 1 -10.64 -6.90 25.12
C MET A 1 -9.22 -6.93 24.57
N GLN A 2 -8.95 -7.80 23.61
CA GLN A 2 -7.67 -7.80 22.88
C GLN A 2 -7.67 -6.66 21.85
N LYS A 3 -6.48 -6.09 21.58
CA LYS A 3 -6.27 -5.17 20.47
C LYS A 3 -5.81 -5.98 19.26
N ILE A 4 -6.40 -5.73 18.10
CA ILE A 4 -6.13 -6.46 16.85
C ILE A 4 -5.71 -5.44 15.80
N LYS A 5 -4.57 -5.69 15.15
CA LYS A 5 -4.07 -4.92 14.01
C LYS A 5 -4.40 -5.69 12.73
N ILE A 6 -4.87 -5.00 11.70
CA ILE A 6 -5.13 -5.61 10.39
C ILE A 6 -3.95 -5.28 9.48
N LEU A 7 -3.38 -6.31 8.84
CA LEU A 7 -2.33 -6.15 7.83
C LEU A 7 -2.84 -6.72 6.51
N VAL A 8 -2.71 -5.94 5.44
CA VAL A 8 -2.97 -6.36 4.06
C VAL A 8 -1.76 -6.05 3.19
N ASP A 9 -1.69 -6.60 1.98
CA ASP A 9 -0.63 -6.27 1.04
C ASP A 9 -1.04 -5.15 0.06
N SER A 10 -0.11 -4.66 -0.78
CA SER A 10 -0.41 -3.57 -1.71
C SER A 10 -1.52 -3.90 -2.71
N THR A 11 -1.70 -5.18 -3.06
CA THR A 11 -2.68 -5.66 -4.05
C THR A 11 -4.12 -5.69 -3.53
N SER A 12 -4.31 -5.41 -2.24
CA SER A 12 -5.64 -5.43 -1.63
C SER A 12 -6.51 -4.22 -2.01
N ASP A 13 -5.92 -3.18 -2.62
CA ASP A 13 -6.58 -1.92 -2.97
C ASP A 13 -7.41 -1.30 -1.82
N PHE A 14 -6.92 -1.43 -0.58
CA PHE A 14 -7.70 -0.98 0.59
C PHE A 14 -7.86 0.55 0.58
N PRO A 15 -9.07 1.10 0.81
CA PRO A 15 -9.30 2.55 0.77
C PRO A 15 -8.48 3.31 1.82
N LYS A 16 -7.68 4.29 1.37
CA LYS A 16 -6.77 5.07 2.22
C LYS A 16 -7.50 5.80 3.35
N GLU A 17 -8.69 6.31 3.08
CA GLU A 17 -9.53 7.05 4.04
C GLU A 17 -10.01 6.15 5.17
N GLN A 18 -10.06 4.83 4.95
CA GLN A 18 -10.53 3.86 5.92
C GLN A 18 -9.41 3.28 6.79
N MET A 19 -8.14 3.40 6.38
CA MET A 19 -7.01 2.77 7.08
C MET A 19 -6.92 3.13 8.57
N SER A 20 -7.09 4.41 8.90
CA SER A 20 -7.06 4.90 10.28
C SER A 20 -8.25 4.39 11.11
N VAL A 21 -9.45 4.34 10.50
CA VAL A 21 -10.68 3.93 11.18
C VAL A 21 -10.65 2.45 11.56
N TRP A 22 -10.04 1.61 10.72
CA TRP A 22 -9.99 0.16 10.90
C TRP A 22 -8.67 -0.36 11.49
N ASP A 23 -7.72 0.53 11.83
CA ASP A 23 -6.37 0.17 12.26
C ASP A 23 -5.68 -0.79 11.27
N VAL A 24 -5.75 -0.46 9.97
CA VAL A 24 -5.17 -1.24 8.87
C VAL A 24 -3.83 -0.64 8.45
N ASP A 25 -2.79 -1.47 8.37
CA ASP A 25 -1.53 -1.13 7.71
C ASP A 25 -1.32 -2.00 6.47
N ILE A 26 -0.44 -1.54 5.58
CA ILE A 26 -0.21 -2.16 4.27
C ILE A 26 1.25 -2.53 4.11
N VAL A 27 1.49 -3.77 3.68
CA VAL A 27 2.81 -4.28 3.33
C VAL A 27 3.01 -4.15 1.82
N PRO A 28 3.95 -3.30 1.34
CA PRO A 28 4.12 -3.07 -0.08
C PRO A 28 4.76 -4.28 -0.77
N LEU A 29 4.21 -4.68 -1.92
CA LEU A 29 4.97 -5.45 -2.90
C LEU A 29 5.90 -4.53 -3.69
N TYR A 30 6.68 -5.13 -4.59
CA TYR A 30 7.62 -4.43 -5.44
C TYR A 30 7.38 -4.78 -6.90
N ILE A 31 7.52 -3.78 -7.76
CA ILE A 31 7.58 -3.93 -9.20
C ILE A 31 9.05 -3.90 -9.60
N ASN A 32 9.51 -4.93 -10.31
CA ASN A 32 10.85 -4.99 -10.88
C ASN A 32 10.76 -4.69 -12.37
N TRP A 33 11.38 -3.60 -12.80
CA TRP A 33 11.41 -3.16 -14.19
C TRP A 33 12.52 -3.86 -14.98
N SER A 34 12.38 -3.86 -16.31
CA SER A 34 13.35 -4.50 -17.21
C SER A 34 14.72 -3.82 -17.25
N ASP A 35 14.79 -2.56 -16.82
CA ASP A 35 16.04 -1.81 -16.65
C ASP A 35 16.78 -2.15 -15.35
N GLY A 36 16.23 -3.07 -14.54
CA GLY A 36 16.80 -3.51 -13.27
C GLY A 36 16.45 -2.60 -12.09
N THR A 37 15.63 -1.56 -12.29
CA THR A 37 15.10 -0.76 -11.19
C THR A 37 13.95 -1.49 -10.48
N SER A 38 13.79 -1.21 -9.20
CA SER A 38 12.69 -1.73 -8.39
C SER A 38 11.99 -0.58 -7.71
N GLU A 39 10.66 -0.57 -7.74
CA GLU A 39 9.86 0.40 -7.02
C GLU A 39 8.84 -0.30 -6.12
N LYS A 40 8.43 0.38 -5.06
CA LYS A 40 7.34 -0.09 -4.22
C LYS A 40 6.04 0.11 -4.97
N ASP A 41 5.22 -0.93 -4.99
CA ASP A 41 3.83 -0.87 -5.44
C ASP A 41 2.96 -0.17 -4.38
N ASP A 42 3.26 1.08 -4.04
CA ASP A 42 2.42 1.88 -3.14
C ASP A 42 2.08 3.21 -3.79
N THR A 43 1.63 3.15 -5.05
CA THR A 43 1.20 4.30 -5.83
C THR A 43 -0.21 4.76 -5.41
N ARG A 44 -0.40 5.01 -4.11
CA ARG A 44 -1.64 5.57 -3.56
C ARG A 44 -1.57 7.08 -3.38
N ASP A 45 -0.41 7.69 -3.62
CA ASP A 45 -0.30 9.13 -3.75
C ASP A 45 -0.61 9.55 -5.19
N PHE A 46 -1.78 10.15 -5.38
CA PHE A 46 -2.20 10.69 -6.68
C PHE A 46 -1.21 11.69 -7.28
N ASN A 47 -0.32 12.30 -6.49
CA ASN A 47 0.71 13.18 -7.00
C ASN A 47 1.85 12.42 -7.69
N GLU A 48 2.11 11.18 -7.31
CA GLU A 48 3.10 10.31 -7.96
C GLU A 48 2.60 9.78 -9.32
N LEU A 49 1.28 9.73 -9.51
CA LEU A 49 0.62 9.31 -10.76
C LEU A 49 0.53 10.40 -11.84
N LYS A 50 0.89 11.66 -11.53
CA LYS A 50 0.75 12.82 -12.45
C LYS A 50 2.01 13.12 -13.30
N LYS A 51 2.83 12.12 -13.60
CA LYS A 51 3.98 12.29 -14.51
C LYS A 51 3.57 12.52 -15.95
#